data_AF-A0A3M1J678-F1
#
_entry.id   AF-A0A3M1J678-F1
#
_cell.length_a   1.000
_cell.length_b   1.000
_cell.length_c   1.000
_cell.angle_alpha   90.00
_cell.angle_beta   90.00
_cell.angle_gamma   90.00
#
_symmetry.space_group_name_H-M   'P 1'
#
loop_
_entity.id
_entity.type
_entity.pdbx_description
1 polymer ?
#
loop_
_entity_poly.entity_id
_entity_poly.type
_entity_poly.pdbx_seq_one_letter_code
_entity_poly.pdbx_strand_id
1 'polypeptide(L)'
;EWGLSLFEKTGRLVAELGNTLPELPAPGQPDVIPAAVNLPAPTPTATSAPPAPAATPTADAPAETSTPAPPAVVTVTWDSRLSDADVKLIPASEEPEQDVFRLVSAKYLNEWEAQGLHHVFVEVLDEQGKRIVGQPVMLSWRDGKTPLVTEDKPAPEFAANAPLYGSKDDGTYKVYVDGAPSDIVTGLGLPDKHHVSYQLTFQRNVKTSRISETSPTPQSTAMPTSTPVPPPASGGSTTKKGGASWDPRLDELGIKLKPGQPKDGVVFRLVSAKYQDDSQSSGMHHVFVEVLDEQGKRIVGQPVIMAWADGKNVLVTENKPAPEFAANAPMYGPMDKGTYSVYVDGASSDEVSGLGLPGNHHVNYLLTFQRKKE
;
A
#
# COMPACT_ATOMS: atom_id res chain seq x y z
N GLU A 1 -9.45 61.48 40.11
CA GLU A 1 -8.49 60.55 40.75
C GLU A 1 -7.97 59.60 39.67
N TRP A 2 -6.65 59.64 39.44
CA TRP A 2 -5.79 58.75 38.61
C TRP A 2 -6.30 58.35 37.21
N GLY A 3 -5.83 58.88 36.06
CA GLY A 3 -4.72 59.78 35.77
C GLY A 3 -3.46 59.06 35.26
N LEU A 4 -3.37 58.89 33.93
CA LEU A 4 -2.18 59.01 33.03
C LEU A 4 -0.98 58.07 33.30
N SER A 5 -0.27 57.52 32.32
CA SER A 5 0.60 58.17 31.31
C SER A 5 1.63 57.08 30.87
N LEU A 6 2.37 57.09 29.78
CA LEU A 6 2.61 57.98 28.66
C LEU A 6 3.44 57.16 27.65
N PHE A 7 3.27 57.45 26.37
CA PHE A 7 4.29 57.21 25.35
C PHE A 7 5.59 57.98 25.68
N GLU A 8 6.67 57.60 25.01
CA GLU A 8 7.98 58.27 24.93
C GLU A 8 9.03 57.97 26.03
N LYS A 9 9.98 57.10 25.66
CA LYS A 9 11.40 57.49 25.68
C LYS A 9 12.24 56.68 24.68
N THR A 10 12.54 57.33 23.56
CA THR A 10 13.85 57.47 22.91
C THR A 10 14.69 56.23 22.62
N GLY A 11 14.95 56.02 21.32
CA GLY A 11 16.14 55.31 20.87
C GLY A 11 17.44 56.05 21.17
N ARG A 12 18.47 55.28 21.53
CA ARG A 12 19.90 55.41 21.20
C ARG A 12 20.70 54.63 22.24
N LEU A 13 21.21 53.45 21.86
CA LEU A 13 22.65 53.21 21.90
C LEU A 13 22.98 51.99 21.03
N VAL A 14 23.78 52.27 20.00
CA VAL A 14 24.63 51.31 19.30
C VAL A 14 25.75 50.93 20.25
N ALA A 15 26.08 49.63 20.35
CA ALA A 15 27.45 49.06 20.37
C ALA A 15 27.53 47.78 21.22
N GLU A 16 28.31 46.83 20.69
CA GLU A 16 28.93 45.67 21.34
C GLU A 16 28.05 44.46 21.66
N LEU A 17 28.10 43.49 20.73
CA LEU A 17 28.63 42.12 20.86
C LEU A 17 28.23 41.44 19.54
N GLY A 18 29.11 41.34 18.55
CA GLY A 18 30.26 40.45 18.58
C GLY A 18 30.00 39.31 17.60
N ASN A 19 30.72 39.32 16.48
CA ASN A 19 30.84 38.30 15.44
C ASN A 19 30.54 36.86 15.89
N THR A 20 29.76 36.11 15.08
CA THR A 20 30.23 35.02 14.21
C THR A 20 29.04 34.25 13.65
N LEU A 21 28.71 34.44 12.38
CA LEU A 21 27.94 33.48 11.57
C LEU A 21 28.93 32.83 10.60
N PRO A 22 29.06 31.49 10.57
CA PRO A 22 29.92 30.85 9.59
C PRO A 22 29.28 30.88 8.19
N GLU A 23 30.07 31.39 7.26
CA GLU A 23 29.81 31.52 5.83
C GLU A 23 29.80 30.14 5.14
N LEU A 24 28.76 29.88 4.34
CA LEU A 24 28.67 28.70 3.47
C LEU A 24 29.56 28.90 2.24
N PRO A 25 30.49 27.98 1.91
CA PRO A 25 31.34 28.14 0.74
C PRO A 25 30.62 27.80 -0.57
N ALA A 26 30.91 28.61 -1.59
CA ALA A 26 30.48 28.50 -2.97
C ALA A 26 31.11 27.29 -3.73
N PRO A 27 30.53 26.83 -4.85
CA PRO A 27 30.99 25.65 -5.57
C PRO A 27 32.05 26.00 -6.63
N GLY A 28 33.13 25.21 -6.69
CA GLY A 28 34.17 25.35 -7.72
C GLY A 28 35.01 24.09 -7.92
N GLN A 29 34.69 23.36 -9.01
CA GLN A 29 35.52 22.63 -9.99
C GLN A 29 36.72 21.71 -9.60
N PRO A 30 37.11 20.78 -10.52
CA PRO A 30 37.71 19.50 -10.20
C PRO A 30 39.24 19.48 -10.34
N ASP A 31 39.78 18.26 -10.16
CA ASP A 31 41.14 17.77 -10.36
C ASP A 31 41.91 17.53 -9.05
N VAL A 32 42.24 16.27 -8.78
CA VAL A 32 43.54 15.63 -9.09
C VAL A 32 43.57 14.29 -8.34
N ILE A 33 43.79 13.19 -9.07
CA ILE A 33 44.03 11.84 -8.53
C ILE A 33 45.45 11.79 -7.93
N PRO A 34 45.64 11.35 -6.68
CA PRO A 34 46.95 10.89 -6.22
C PRO A 34 47.04 9.36 -6.13
N ALA A 35 48.29 8.93 -6.29
CA ALA A 35 48.81 7.60 -6.54
C ALA A 35 48.57 6.53 -5.46
N ALA A 36 48.81 5.30 -5.92
CA ALA A 36 48.75 4.01 -5.25
C ALA A 36 49.50 3.94 -3.90
N VAL A 37 48.93 3.16 -2.97
CA VAL A 37 49.60 2.69 -1.75
C VAL A 37 49.65 1.17 -1.76
N ASN A 38 50.88 0.68 -1.54
CA ASN A 38 51.32 -0.71 -1.45
C ASN A 38 50.50 -1.58 -0.47
N LEU A 39 50.17 -2.80 -0.91
CA LEU A 39 49.81 -3.92 -0.04
C LEU A 39 50.99 -4.92 0.01
N PRO A 40 51.35 -5.46 1.19
CA PRO A 40 52.49 -6.36 1.34
C PRO A 40 52.21 -7.79 0.83
N ALA A 41 53.28 -8.40 0.33
CA ALA A 41 53.35 -9.74 -0.25
C ALA A 41 53.28 -10.88 0.79
N PRO A 42 52.71 -12.05 0.45
CA PRO A 42 52.94 -13.29 1.20
C PRO A 42 54.19 -14.03 0.68
N THR A 43 55.08 -14.44 1.60
CA THR A 43 56.26 -15.30 1.36
C THR A 43 56.00 -16.72 1.94
N PRO A 44 56.83 -17.76 1.68
CA PRO A 44 56.40 -18.97 0.97
C PRO A 44 56.53 -20.29 1.75
N THR A 45 56.09 -21.35 1.07
CA THR A 45 56.11 -22.80 1.26
C THR A 45 57.37 -23.47 1.84
N ALA A 46 57.17 -24.57 2.58
CA ALA A 46 58.03 -25.78 2.59
C ALA A 46 57.10 -27.02 2.67
N THR A 47 56.95 -27.85 1.63
CA THR A 47 57.79 -28.96 1.13
C THR A 47 57.65 -30.28 1.93
N SER A 48 57.44 -31.33 1.14
CA SER A 48 56.84 -32.67 1.33
C SER A 48 57.74 -33.79 1.86
N ALA A 49 57.11 -34.90 2.34
CA ALA A 49 57.38 -36.33 2.01
C ALA A 49 56.55 -37.29 2.90
N PRO A 50 56.44 -38.62 2.65
CA PRO A 50 56.21 -39.41 1.42
C PRO A 50 54.98 -40.39 1.55
N PRO A 51 54.56 -41.12 0.49
CA PRO A 51 53.32 -41.94 0.51
C PRO A 51 53.56 -43.46 0.74
N ALA A 52 52.57 -44.14 1.35
CA ALA A 52 52.12 -45.55 1.19
C ALA A 52 51.66 -46.19 2.54
N PRO A 53 50.83 -47.26 2.60
CA PRO A 53 50.14 -47.99 1.53
C PRO A 53 48.59 -48.04 1.71
N ALA A 54 47.92 -48.53 0.66
CA ALA A 54 46.48 -48.72 0.57
C ALA A 54 45.91 -49.64 1.68
N ALA A 55 44.79 -49.20 2.27
CA ALA A 55 43.87 -50.04 3.02
C ALA A 55 42.51 -50.08 2.28
N THR A 56 42.04 -51.31 2.15
CA THR A 56 40.85 -51.87 1.52
C THR A 56 39.55 -51.06 1.76
N PRO A 57 38.58 -51.02 0.80
CA PRO A 57 37.28 -50.41 1.03
C PRO A 57 36.51 -51.23 2.07
N THR A 58 36.37 -50.69 3.28
CA THR A 58 35.38 -51.18 4.25
C THR A 58 34.00 -50.81 3.75
N ALA A 59 33.15 -51.83 3.67
CA ALA A 59 31.77 -51.79 3.19
C ALA A 59 30.98 -50.59 3.74
N ASP A 60 30.16 -50.01 2.87
CA ASP A 60 29.10 -49.06 3.19
C ASP A 60 28.39 -49.46 4.48
N ALA A 61 28.59 -48.65 5.52
CA ALA A 61 27.59 -48.52 6.55
C ALA A 61 26.34 -47.95 5.87
N PRO A 62 25.15 -48.54 6.06
CA PRO A 62 23.94 -48.01 5.46
C PRO A 62 23.81 -46.55 5.88
N ALA A 63 23.70 -45.67 4.89
CA ALA A 63 23.39 -44.26 5.10
C ALA A 63 22.29 -44.20 6.17
N GLU A 64 22.58 -43.52 7.29
CA GLU A 64 21.56 -43.24 8.28
C GLU A 64 20.43 -42.54 7.54
N THR A 65 19.32 -43.25 7.36
CA THR A 65 18.07 -42.68 6.90
C THR A 65 17.78 -41.58 7.90
N SER A 66 18.01 -40.32 7.50
CA SER A 66 17.68 -39.15 8.30
C SER A 66 16.19 -39.26 8.58
N THR A 67 15.86 -39.74 9.78
CA THR A 67 14.48 -39.77 10.24
C THR A 67 14.03 -38.31 10.24
N PRO A 68 13.02 -37.92 9.44
CA PRO A 68 12.55 -36.55 9.43
C PRO A 68 12.25 -36.14 10.87
N ALA A 69 12.79 -35.01 11.30
CA ALA A 69 12.45 -34.46 12.61
C ALA A 69 10.92 -34.39 12.71
N PRO A 70 10.31 -34.81 13.83
CA PRO A 70 8.86 -34.72 13.99
C PRO A 70 8.43 -33.27 13.70
N PRO A 71 7.45 -33.05 12.80
CA PRO A 71 7.01 -31.70 12.46
C PRO A 71 6.58 -30.97 13.71
N ALA A 72 7.09 -29.75 13.89
CA ALA A 72 6.79 -28.91 15.05
C ALA A 72 5.28 -28.70 15.16
N VAL A 73 4.71 -28.92 16.35
CA VAL A 73 3.29 -28.67 16.57
C VAL A 73 3.09 -27.18 16.87
N VAL A 74 2.42 -26.46 15.97
CA VAL A 74 2.10 -25.03 16.10
C VAL A 74 0.61 -24.87 16.39
N THR A 75 0.23 -23.99 17.29
CA THR A 75 -1.19 -23.67 17.54
C THR A 75 -1.61 -22.53 16.61
N VAL A 76 -2.75 -22.67 15.91
CA VAL A 76 -3.26 -21.53 15.11
C VAL A 76 -3.60 -20.38 16.03
N THR A 77 -2.99 -19.23 15.79
CA THR A 77 -3.46 -17.96 16.34
C THR A 77 -4.62 -17.46 15.50
N TRP A 78 -5.83 -17.50 16.04
CA TRP A 78 -7.07 -17.18 15.32
C TRP A 78 -7.80 -16.02 15.97
N ASP A 79 -8.01 -14.95 15.21
CA ASP A 79 -8.83 -13.82 15.62
C ASP A 79 -10.31 -14.25 15.66
N SER A 80 -10.96 -14.13 16.83
CA SER A 80 -12.35 -14.59 17.02
C SER A 80 -13.33 -13.88 16.08
N ARG A 81 -13.02 -12.67 15.63
CA ARG A 81 -13.86 -11.90 14.69
C ARG A 81 -13.96 -12.57 13.32
N LEU A 82 -13.02 -13.44 12.97
CA LEU A 82 -13.10 -14.26 11.76
C LEU A 82 -14.25 -15.26 11.84
N SER A 83 -14.42 -15.90 13.01
CA SER A 83 -15.55 -16.80 13.26
C SER A 83 -16.88 -16.04 13.22
N ASP A 84 -16.94 -14.85 13.85
CA ASP A 84 -18.11 -13.96 13.78
C ASP A 84 -18.43 -13.54 12.34
N ALA A 85 -17.38 -13.38 11.53
CA ALA A 85 -17.48 -13.13 10.10
C ALA A 85 -17.67 -14.40 9.26
N ASP A 86 -18.10 -15.54 9.82
CA ASP A 86 -18.32 -16.82 9.12
C ASP A 86 -17.14 -17.28 8.24
N VAL A 87 -15.92 -16.81 8.56
CA VAL A 87 -14.68 -17.28 7.95
C VAL A 87 -14.32 -18.62 8.56
N LYS A 88 -13.92 -19.58 7.73
CA LYS A 88 -13.66 -20.96 8.14
C LYS A 88 -12.30 -21.42 7.67
N LEU A 89 -11.65 -22.21 8.51
CA LEU A 89 -10.46 -22.97 8.15
C LEU A 89 -10.88 -24.38 7.73
N ILE A 90 -10.48 -24.80 6.54
CA ILE A 90 -10.60 -26.17 6.07
C ILE A 90 -9.18 -26.76 6.09
N PRO A 91 -8.88 -27.71 7.00
CA PRO A 91 -7.56 -28.31 7.07
C PRO A 91 -7.21 -29.11 5.82
N ALA A 92 -5.95 -29.04 5.39
CA ALA A 92 -5.40 -29.92 4.37
C ALA A 92 -5.47 -31.38 4.81
N SER A 93 -5.77 -32.29 3.87
CA SER A 93 -5.63 -33.73 4.10
C SER A 93 -4.14 -34.09 4.11
N GLU A 94 -3.69 -34.76 5.16
CA GLU A 94 -2.31 -35.26 5.23
C GLU A 94 -2.21 -36.61 4.51
N GLU A 95 -1.34 -36.68 3.50
CA GLU A 95 -0.72 -37.95 3.12
C GLU A 95 0.70 -37.99 3.72
N PRO A 96 1.14 -39.12 4.31
CA PRO A 96 2.30 -39.19 5.20
C PRO A 96 3.67 -38.83 4.58
N GLU A 97 3.76 -38.45 3.32
CA GLU A 97 5.02 -38.16 2.61
C GLU A 97 4.99 -36.88 1.74
N GLN A 98 4.01 -35.99 1.92
CA GLN A 98 3.93 -34.73 1.15
C GLN A 98 4.22 -33.53 2.03
N ASP A 99 4.89 -32.52 1.45
CA ASP A 99 5.01 -31.21 2.08
C ASP A 99 3.62 -30.60 2.26
N VAL A 100 3.28 -30.15 3.47
CA VAL A 100 1.96 -29.54 3.74
C VAL A 100 2.12 -28.11 4.22
N PHE A 101 1.35 -27.18 3.65
CA PHE A 101 1.23 -25.81 4.16
C PHE A 101 0.07 -25.71 5.13
N ARG A 102 0.35 -25.36 6.39
CA ARG A 102 -0.67 -25.13 7.40
C ARG A 102 -0.84 -23.65 7.67
N LEU A 103 -2.07 -23.24 7.98
CA LEU A 103 -2.32 -21.91 8.52
C LEU A 103 -1.82 -21.88 9.97
N VAL A 104 -0.99 -20.90 10.31
CA VAL A 104 -0.47 -20.70 11.68
C VAL A 104 -0.99 -19.41 12.32
N SER A 105 -1.39 -18.43 11.52
CA SER A 105 -2.04 -17.21 11.99
C SER A 105 -3.08 -16.71 10.99
N ALA A 106 -4.24 -16.33 11.50
CA ALA A 106 -5.18 -15.50 10.77
C ALA A 106 -5.71 -14.38 11.66
N LYS A 107 -5.62 -13.16 11.14
CA LYS A 107 -6.08 -11.95 11.81
C LYS A 107 -7.06 -11.19 10.95
N TYR A 108 -8.12 -10.71 11.58
CA TYR A 108 -9.08 -9.79 10.99
C TYR A 108 -8.63 -8.37 11.30
N LEU A 109 -8.68 -7.48 10.32
CA LEU A 109 -8.46 -6.06 10.50
C LEU A 109 -9.78 -5.37 10.18
N ASN A 110 -10.36 -4.72 11.17
CA ASN A 110 -11.51 -3.84 10.93
C ASN A 110 -11.09 -2.62 10.10
N GLU A 111 -12.04 -1.79 9.71
CA GLU A 111 -11.82 -0.62 8.83
C GLU A 111 -10.71 0.32 9.32
N TRP A 112 -10.60 0.52 10.63
CA TRP A 112 -9.57 1.37 11.24
C TRP A 112 -8.20 0.69 11.26
N GLU A 113 -8.15 -0.59 11.67
CA GLU A 113 -6.93 -1.40 11.72
C GLU A 113 -6.35 -1.64 10.32
N ALA A 114 -7.23 -1.78 9.33
CA ALA A 114 -6.89 -1.96 7.93
C ALA A 114 -6.54 -0.63 7.25
N GLN A 115 -6.72 0.51 7.92
CA GLN A 115 -6.45 1.85 7.38
C GLN A 115 -7.18 2.09 6.05
N GLY A 116 -8.43 1.61 5.97
CA GLY A 116 -9.26 1.69 4.76
C GLY A 116 -8.90 0.68 3.65
N LEU A 117 -7.99 -0.26 3.90
CA LEU A 117 -7.70 -1.35 2.97
C LEU A 117 -8.75 -2.46 3.10
N HIS A 118 -9.06 -3.11 1.98
CA HIS A 118 -9.91 -4.30 1.93
C HIS A 118 -9.15 -5.48 1.30
N HIS A 119 -7.97 -5.77 1.81
CA HIS A 119 -7.05 -6.72 1.20
C HIS A 119 -7.00 -8.03 1.97
N VAL A 120 -6.64 -9.09 1.27
CA VAL A 120 -5.92 -10.18 1.92
C VAL A 120 -4.42 -9.91 1.80
N PHE A 121 -3.71 -10.00 2.91
CA PHE A 121 -2.26 -10.00 3.02
C PHE A 121 -1.83 -11.42 3.37
N VAL A 122 -0.87 -11.97 2.63
CA VAL A 122 -0.44 -13.35 2.77
C VAL A 122 1.07 -13.42 2.98
N GLU A 123 1.44 -14.18 4.00
CA GLU A 123 2.80 -14.55 4.34
C GLU A 123 2.95 -16.06 4.19
N VAL A 124 4.04 -16.51 3.58
CA VAL A 124 4.33 -17.95 3.44
C VAL A 124 5.73 -18.25 3.94
N LEU A 125 5.82 -19.10 4.94
CA LEU A 125 7.03 -19.42 5.68
C LEU A 125 7.48 -20.87 5.46
N ASP A 126 8.78 -21.11 5.52
CA ASP A 126 9.38 -22.45 5.57
C ASP A 126 9.32 -23.07 6.97
N GLU A 127 9.90 -24.26 7.15
CA GLU A 127 9.89 -24.96 8.43
C GLU A 127 10.60 -24.19 9.55
N GLN A 128 11.51 -23.29 9.19
CA GLN A 128 12.27 -22.46 10.12
C GLN A 128 11.61 -21.10 10.39
N GLY A 129 10.45 -20.84 9.78
CA GLY A 129 9.72 -19.58 9.94
C GLY A 129 10.26 -18.44 9.07
N LYS A 130 11.07 -18.75 8.04
CA LYS A 130 11.59 -17.77 7.09
C LYS A 130 10.69 -17.69 5.86
N ARG A 131 10.51 -16.48 5.33
CA ARG A 131 9.71 -16.23 4.12
C ARG A 131 10.23 -17.03 2.92
N ILE A 132 9.31 -17.70 2.25
CA ILE A 132 9.52 -18.30 0.93
C ILE A 132 9.14 -17.27 -0.13
N VAL A 133 10.10 -16.89 -0.98
CA VAL A 133 9.90 -15.94 -2.11
C VAL A 133 9.62 -16.73 -3.40
N GLY A 134 8.71 -16.22 -4.23
CA GLY A 134 8.31 -16.87 -5.48
C GLY A 134 7.26 -17.97 -5.30
N GLN A 135 6.75 -18.20 -4.09
CA GLN A 135 5.74 -19.19 -3.79
C GLN A 135 4.37 -18.71 -4.30
N PRO A 136 3.69 -19.46 -5.18
CA PRO A 136 2.35 -19.12 -5.61
C PRO A 136 1.32 -19.34 -4.49
N VAL A 137 0.49 -18.33 -4.27
CA VAL A 137 -0.70 -18.35 -3.42
C VAL A 137 -1.91 -18.13 -4.32
N MET A 138 -2.95 -18.94 -4.15
CA MET A 138 -4.16 -18.82 -4.95
C MET A 138 -5.23 -18.05 -4.18
N LEU A 139 -5.72 -16.97 -4.78
CA LEU A 139 -6.97 -16.32 -4.38
C LEU A 139 -8.06 -16.75 -5.38
N SER A 140 -9.11 -17.41 -4.89
CA SER A 140 -10.22 -17.88 -5.74
C SER A 140 -11.57 -17.43 -5.23
N TRP A 141 -12.52 -17.26 -6.15
CA TRP A 141 -13.91 -16.87 -5.92
C TRP A 141 -14.81 -17.73 -6.81
N ARG A 142 -16.12 -17.44 -6.82
CA ARG A 142 -17.14 -18.27 -7.48
C ARG A 142 -16.80 -18.65 -8.94
N ASP A 143 -16.37 -17.67 -9.72
CA ASP A 143 -16.22 -17.80 -11.17
C ASP A 143 -14.78 -17.59 -11.66
N GLY A 144 -13.80 -17.56 -10.75
CA GLY A 144 -12.42 -17.27 -11.11
C GLY A 144 -11.40 -17.50 -10.02
N LYS A 145 -10.14 -17.40 -10.41
CA LYS A 145 -8.99 -17.44 -9.52
C LYS A 145 -7.87 -16.58 -10.08
N THR A 146 -7.07 -16.01 -9.19
CA THR A 146 -5.83 -15.29 -9.55
C THR A 146 -4.68 -15.82 -8.70
N PRO A 147 -3.53 -16.14 -9.32
CA PRO A 147 -2.32 -16.40 -8.56
C PRO A 147 -1.76 -15.08 -8.01
N LEU A 148 -1.23 -15.16 -6.80
CA LEU A 148 -0.39 -14.16 -6.15
C LEU A 148 0.98 -14.80 -5.97
N VAL A 149 2.05 -14.04 -6.14
CA VAL A 149 3.42 -14.53 -5.96
C VAL A 149 4.01 -13.85 -4.74
N THR A 150 4.61 -14.61 -3.83
CA THR A 150 5.28 -14.03 -2.66
C THR A 150 6.55 -13.28 -3.07
N GLU A 151 6.74 -12.08 -2.53
CA GLU A 151 7.85 -11.18 -2.84
C GLU A 151 8.75 -10.95 -1.63
N ASP A 152 10.00 -10.57 -1.90
CA ASP A 152 10.98 -10.21 -0.87
C ASP A 152 10.77 -8.76 -0.40
N LYS A 153 9.68 -8.54 0.34
CA LYS A 153 9.36 -7.25 0.97
C LYS A 153 9.97 -7.16 2.38
N PRO A 154 10.53 -6.01 2.79
CA PRO A 154 11.06 -5.85 4.13
C PRO A 154 9.95 -5.99 5.17
N ALA A 155 10.27 -6.60 6.33
CA ALA A 155 9.36 -6.56 7.46
C ALA A 155 9.07 -5.09 7.84
N PRO A 156 7.83 -4.73 8.20
CA PRO A 156 6.71 -5.62 8.55
C PRO A 156 5.73 -5.95 7.39
N GLU A 157 6.08 -5.66 6.13
CA GLU A 157 5.17 -5.89 5.00
C GLU A 157 5.01 -7.37 4.68
N PHE A 158 3.79 -7.80 4.34
CA PHE A 158 3.49 -9.18 3.96
C PHE A 158 3.97 -9.50 2.54
N ALA A 159 4.34 -10.75 2.31
CA ALA A 159 4.95 -11.21 1.06
C ALA A 159 4.07 -10.99 -0.18
N ALA A 160 2.75 -11.12 -0.05
CA ALA A 160 1.79 -10.92 -1.13
C ALA A 160 0.53 -10.22 -0.61
N ASN A 161 -0.15 -9.48 -1.48
CA ASN A 161 -1.43 -8.87 -1.16
C ASN A 161 -2.34 -8.80 -2.38
N ALA A 162 -3.65 -8.86 -2.13
CA ALA A 162 -4.66 -8.70 -3.16
C ALA A 162 -5.90 -8.01 -2.59
N PRO A 163 -6.51 -7.08 -3.34
CA PRO A 163 -7.77 -6.47 -2.95
C PRO A 163 -8.93 -7.47 -3.05
N LEU A 164 -9.89 -7.36 -2.14
CA LEU A 164 -11.12 -8.15 -2.08
C LEU A 164 -12.30 -7.27 -2.48
N TYR A 165 -13.01 -7.65 -3.55
CA TYR A 165 -14.10 -6.83 -4.11
C TYR A 165 -15.49 -7.43 -3.90
N GLY A 166 -15.55 -8.67 -3.46
CA GLY A 166 -16.80 -9.43 -3.34
C GLY A 166 -17.44 -9.22 -1.96
N SER A 167 -18.73 -8.88 -1.97
CA SER A 167 -19.55 -9.00 -0.76
C SER A 167 -19.74 -10.48 -0.42
N LYS A 168 -20.07 -10.79 0.83
CA LYS A 168 -20.36 -12.18 1.24
C LYS A 168 -21.44 -12.85 0.40
N ASP A 169 -22.39 -12.07 -0.10
CA ASP A 169 -23.55 -12.56 -0.87
C ASP A 169 -23.20 -12.87 -2.34
N ASP A 170 -22.13 -12.26 -2.88
CA ASP A 170 -21.69 -12.42 -4.28
C ASP A 170 -20.70 -13.59 -4.47
N GLY A 171 -20.33 -14.27 -3.39
CA GLY A 171 -19.38 -15.37 -3.38
C GLY A 171 -18.13 -15.04 -2.57
N THR A 172 -17.85 -15.87 -1.57
CA THR A 172 -16.70 -15.66 -0.69
C THR A 172 -15.40 -16.09 -1.34
N TYR A 173 -14.33 -15.39 -1.00
CA TYR A 173 -12.98 -15.71 -1.42
C TYR A 173 -12.44 -16.89 -0.62
N LYS A 174 -11.57 -17.64 -1.29
CA LYS A 174 -10.73 -18.69 -0.70
C LYS A 174 -9.27 -18.37 -0.95
N VAL A 175 -8.44 -18.56 0.06
CA VAL A 175 -7.00 -18.40 -0.03
C VAL A 175 -6.32 -19.69 0.42
N TYR A 176 -5.38 -20.16 -0.40
CA TYR A 176 -4.56 -21.35 -0.13
C TYR A 176 -3.22 -21.23 -0.87
N VAL A 177 -2.19 -21.93 -0.39
CA VAL A 177 -0.89 -22.02 -1.06
C VAL A 177 -0.99 -23.05 -2.20
N ASP A 178 -0.52 -22.69 -3.40
CA ASP A 178 -0.56 -23.58 -4.56
C ASP A 178 0.73 -24.43 -4.65
N GLY A 179 0.66 -25.60 -5.29
CA GLY A 179 1.81 -26.49 -5.51
C GLY A 179 2.06 -27.59 -4.47
N ALA A 180 1.33 -27.60 -3.34
CA ALA A 180 1.33 -28.68 -2.36
C ALA A 180 0.01 -28.69 -1.55
N PRO A 181 -0.34 -29.76 -0.82
CA PRO A 181 -1.48 -29.72 0.11
C PRO A 181 -1.42 -28.51 1.04
N SER A 182 -2.48 -27.71 1.05
CA SER A 182 -2.55 -26.48 1.84
C SER A 182 -3.87 -26.42 2.60
N ASP A 183 -3.82 -25.89 3.81
CA ASP A 183 -5.03 -25.42 4.49
C ASP A 183 -5.71 -24.36 3.62
N ILE A 184 -7.04 -24.31 3.68
CA ILE A 184 -7.84 -23.36 2.90
C ILE A 184 -8.60 -22.46 3.88
N VAL A 185 -8.39 -21.16 3.77
CA VAL A 185 -9.22 -20.16 4.44
C VAL A 185 -10.34 -19.77 3.50
N THR A 186 -11.59 -20.01 3.89
CA THR A 186 -12.80 -19.73 3.10
C THR A 186 -13.72 -18.78 3.85
N GLY A 187 -14.64 -18.13 3.14
CA GLY A 187 -15.58 -17.18 3.77
C GLY A 187 -15.06 -15.75 3.82
N LEU A 188 -13.88 -15.50 3.25
CA LEU A 188 -13.28 -14.17 3.16
C LEU A 188 -14.12 -13.29 2.23
N GLY A 189 -14.21 -12.00 2.52
CA GLY A 189 -14.97 -11.06 1.70
C GLY A 189 -15.19 -9.76 2.45
N LEU A 190 -16.22 -9.02 2.08
CA LEU A 190 -16.58 -7.77 2.75
C LEU A 190 -17.89 -7.97 3.53
N PRO A 191 -17.84 -8.25 4.86
CA PRO A 191 -19.01 -8.28 5.71
C PRO A 191 -19.71 -6.93 5.65
N ASP A 192 -20.99 -6.91 5.29
CA ASP A 192 -21.80 -5.69 5.14
C ASP A 192 -21.14 -4.61 4.24
N LYS A 193 -20.28 -5.04 3.29
CA LYS A 193 -19.47 -4.16 2.43
C LYS A 193 -18.50 -3.23 3.18
N HIS A 194 -18.19 -3.53 4.45
CA HIS A 194 -17.16 -2.82 5.19
C HIS A 194 -15.76 -3.15 4.66
N HIS A 195 -14.87 -2.16 4.66
CA HIS A 195 -13.46 -2.36 4.31
C HIS A 195 -12.77 -3.11 5.43
N VAL A 196 -12.60 -4.40 5.22
CA VAL A 196 -11.95 -5.29 6.18
C VAL A 196 -10.79 -5.95 5.48
N SER A 197 -9.69 -6.10 6.20
CA SER A 197 -8.52 -6.80 5.68
C SER A 197 -8.25 -8.06 6.48
N TYR A 198 -7.57 -9.00 5.85
CA TYR A 198 -7.22 -10.28 6.44
C TYR A 198 -5.71 -10.44 6.34
N GLN A 199 -5.06 -10.76 7.45
CA GLN A 199 -3.65 -11.14 7.46
C GLN A 199 -3.57 -12.64 7.70
N LEU A 200 -3.02 -13.36 6.73
CA LEU A 200 -2.91 -14.82 6.76
C LEU A 200 -1.44 -15.22 6.70
N THR A 201 -1.03 -16.12 7.58
CA THR A 201 0.33 -16.69 7.58
C THR A 201 0.24 -18.20 7.49
N PHE A 202 0.83 -18.73 6.43
CA PHE A 202 1.00 -20.17 6.20
C PHE A 202 2.43 -20.59 6.47
N GLN A 203 2.61 -21.80 6.99
CA GLN A 203 3.92 -22.37 7.26
C GLN A 203 4.02 -23.81 6.75
N ARG A 204 5.14 -24.14 6.10
CA ARG A 204 5.42 -25.47 5.58
C ARG A 204 5.79 -26.46 6.70
N ASN A 205 5.30 -27.69 6.59
CA ASN A 205 5.66 -28.87 7.41
C ASN A 205 5.57 -28.68 8.92
N VAL A 206 4.58 -27.90 9.37
CA VAL A 206 4.19 -27.84 10.78
C VAL A 206 2.92 -28.65 10.99
N LYS A 207 2.78 -29.28 12.16
CA LYS A 207 1.51 -29.87 12.58
C LYS A 207 0.72 -28.81 13.31
N THR A 208 -0.54 -28.59 12.94
CA THR A 208 -1.33 -27.54 13.57
C THR A 208 -2.34 -28.09 14.58
N SER A 209 -2.33 -27.57 15.81
CA SER A 209 -3.32 -27.90 16.86
C SER A 209 -4.48 -26.89 16.88
N ARG A 210 -5.66 -27.35 17.36
CA ARG A 210 -6.94 -26.63 17.31
C ARG A 210 -6.84 -25.16 17.81
N ILE A 211 -7.56 -24.29 17.10
CA ILE A 211 -7.79 -22.85 17.32
C ILE A 211 -7.84 -22.43 18.80
N SER A 212 -7.07 -21.38 19.15
CA SER A 212 -7.15 -20.67 20.43
C SER A 212 -7.66 -19.24 20.18
N GLU A 213 -8.87 -18.91 20.64
CA GLU A 213 -9.55 -17.61 20.42
C GLU A 213 -9.14 -16.56 21.48
N THR A 214 -8.92 -15.31 21.07
CA THR A 214 -8.68 -14.15 21.97
C THR A 214 -9.71 -13.03 21.73
N SER A 215 -10.44 -12.60 22.76
CA SER A 215 -11.65 -11.72 22.77
C SER A 215 -11.34 -10.26 23.22
N PRO A 216 -12.09 -9.21 22.76
CA PRO A 216 -13.23 -8.62 23.52
C PRO A 216 -14.44 -8.12 22.68
N THR A 217 -15.60 -7.91 23.35
CA THR A 217 -17.00 -7.61 22.87
C THR A 217 -17.53 -6.29 23.52
N PRO A 218 -18.71 -5.62 23.21
CA PRO A 218 -19.80 -5.69 22.17
C PRO A 218 -20.02 -4.34 21.39
N GLN A 219 -20.99 -4.05 20.48
CA GLN A 219 -22.43 -4.38 20.35
C GLN A 219 -23.01 -3.98 18.96
N SER A 220 -24.03 -4.71 18.47
CA SER A 220 -24.72 -4.58 17.17
C SER A 220 -26.05 -3.79 17.24
N THR A 221 -26.44 -3.07 16.17
CA THR A 221 -27.86 -2.71 15.87
C THR A 221 -28.10 -2.50 14.35
N ALA A 222 -29.33 -2.79 13.88
CA ALA A 222 -29.74 -3.19 12.52
C ALA A 222 -30.03 -2.08 11.46
N MET A 223 -30.13 -2.52 10.18
CA MET A 223 -30.34 -1.77 8.92
C MET A 223 -31.81 -1.36 8.59
N PRO A 224 -32.01 -0.51 7.55
CA PRO A 224 -32.99 -0.82 6.49
C PRO A 224 -32.50 -0.61 5.04
N THR A 225 -33.23 -1.28 4.12
CA THR A 225 -33.09 -1.51 2.67
C THR A 225 -33.20 -0.25 1.76
N SER A 226 -32.50 -0.24 0.61
CA SER A 226 -32.66 0.77 -0.46
C SER A 226 -32.89 0.18 -1.87
N THR A 227 -33.62 0.94 -2.69
CA THR A 227 -34.21 0.62 -4.01
C THR A 227 -33.41 1.26 -5.16
N PRO A 228 -33.34 0.68 -6.38
CA PRO A 228 -32.49 1.20 -7.47
C PRO A 228 -33.09 2.39 -8.24
N VAL A 229 -32.23 3.32 -8.67
CA VAL A 229 -32.53 4.49 -9.53
C VAL A 229 -31.92 4.26 -10.94
N PRO A 230 -32.59 4.61 -12.06
CA PRO A 230 -32.14 4.30 -13.42
C PRO A 230 -31.11 5.33 -13.98
N PRO A 231 -30.36 4.99 -15.05
CA PRO A 231 -29.19 5.74 -15.50
C PRO A 231 -29.53 6.80 -16.57
N PRO A 232 -28.70 7.86 -16.72
CA PRO A 232 -28.55 8.55 -17.99
C PRO A 232 -27.19 8.30 -18.66
N ALA A 233 -27.18 8.54 -19.97
CA ALA A 233 -26.27 8.01 -20.97
C ALA A 233 -24.86 8.65 -21.02
N SER A 234 -23.92 7.82 -21.49
CA SER A 234 -22.55 8.15 -21.90
C SER A 234 -22.50 9.18 -23.03
N GLY A 235 -21.79 10.30 -22.80
CA GLY A 235 -21.53 11.34 -23.81
C GLY A 235 -21.01 12.66 -23.23
N GLY A 236 -19.82 12.68 -22.62
CA GLY A 236 -19.28 13.89 -22.01
C GLY A 236 -18.61 14.85 -23.01
N SER A 237 -19.26 15.96 -23.32
CA SER A 237 -18.66 17.16 -23.95
C SER A 237 -17.74 17.86 -22.93
N THR A 238 -16.46 18.08 -23.26
CA THR A 238 -15.51 18.78 -22.36
C THR A 238 -15.61 20.30 -22.51
N THR A 239 -15.80 21.02 -21.41
CA THR A 239 -15.75 22.49 -21.36
C THR A 239 -14.39 22.97 -20.84
N LYS A 240 -14.07 24.27 -20.98
CA LYS A 240 -12.85 24.85 -20.37
C LYS A 240 -13.20 25.56 -19.06
N LYS A 241 -12.57 25.16 -17.95
CA LYS A 241 -12.70 25.82 -16.63
C LYS A 241 -11.30 26.15 -16.09
N GLY A 242 -11.02 27.43 -15.85
CA GLY A 242 -9.68 27.87 -15.41
C GLY A 242 -8.54 27.53 -16.38
N GLY A 243 -8.85 27.29 -17.66
CA GLY A 243 -7.89 26.79 -18.66
C GLY A 243 -7.80 25.26 -18.78
N ALA A 244 -8.36 24.51 -17.85
CA ALA A 244 -8.40 23.05 -17.85
C ALA A 244 -9.51 22.47 -18.74
N SER A 245 -9.30 21.30 -19.33
CA SER A 245 -10.37 20.46 -19.88
C SER A 245 -11.20 19.89 -18.73
N TRP A 246 -12.44 20.33 -18.62
CA TRP A 246 -13.33 20.08 -17.48
C TRP A 246 -14.57 19.30 -17.91
N ASP A 247 -14.90 18.25 -17.16
CA ASP A 247 -16.16 17.50 -17.32
C ASP A 247 -17.32 18.29 -16.67
N PRO A 248 -18.36 18.69 -17.43
CA PRO A 248 -19.49 19.47 -16.90
C PRO A 248 -20.22 18.82 -15.72
N ARG A 249 -20.21 17.48 -15.63
CA ARG A 249 -20.83 16.75 -14.51
C ARG A 249 -20.20 17.12 -13.18
N LEU A 250 -18.93 17.55 -13.17
CA LEU A 250 -18.27 18.03 -11.96
C LEU A 250 -18.96 19.29 -11.39
N ASP A 251 -19.50 20.16 -12.24
CA ASP A 251 -20.24 21.33 -11.78
C ASP A 251 -21.60 20.95 -11.18
N GLU A 252 -22.29 19.98 -11.77
CA GLU A 252 -23.56 19.42 -11.26
C GLU A 252 -23.37 18.78 -9.87
N LEU A 253 -22.20 18.18 -9.66
CA LEU A 253 -21.77 17.60 -8.40
C LEU A 253 -21.29 18.64 -7.37
N GLY A 254 -21.21 19.92 -7.75
CA GLY A 254 -20.75 21.00 -6.87
C GLY A 254 -19.24 21.03 -6.64
N ILE A 255 -18.46 20.34 -7.48
CA ILE A 255 -17.00 20.27 -7.40
C ILE A 255 -16.38 21.59 -7.88
N LYS A 256 -15.42 22.10 -7.11
CA LYS A 256 -14.83 23.42 -7.27
C LYS A 256 -13.35 23.31 -7.57
N LEU A 257 -12.92 24.07 -8.56
CA LEU A 257 -11.52 24.37 -8.82
C LEU A 257 -11.15 25.67 -8.11
N LYS A 258 -10.16 25.63 -7.22
CA LYS A 258 -9.57 26.82 -6.61
C LYS A 258 -8.18 27.03 -7.21
N PRO A 259 -7.95 28.12 -7.97
CA PRO A 259 -6.64 28.39 -8.54
C PRO A 259 -5.57 28.69 -7.48
N GLY A 260 -4.41 28.09 -7.61
CA GLY A 260 -3.23 28.40 -6.79
C GLY A 260 -2.61 29.74 -7.18
N GLN A 261 -1.95 30.42 -6.24
CA GLN A 261 -1.16 31.62 -6.57
C GLN A 261 0.28 31.21 -6.87
N PRO A 262 0.89 31.61 -8.00
CA PRO A 262 2.26 31.23 -8.32
C PRO A 262 3.23 31.60 -7.19
N LYS A 263 4.14 30.69 -6.87
CA LYS A 263 5.22 30.90 -5.91
C LYS A 263 6.54 30.71 -6.64
N ASP A 264 7.41 31.70 -6.55
CA ASP A 264 8.70 31.74 -7.26
C ASP A 264 8.55 31.56 -8.79
N GLY A 265 7.45 32.07 -9.35
CA GLY A 265 7.12 31.95 -10.78
C GLY A 265 6.75 30.53 -11.23
N VAL A 266 6.46 29.62 -10.30
CA VAL A 266 6.07 28.23 -10.58
C VAL A 266 4.74 27.91 -9.92
N VAL A 267 3.88 27.18 -10.66
CA VAL A 267 2.59 26.69 -10.16
C VAL A 267 2.20 25.39 -10.86
N PHE A 268 1.59 24.45 -10.14
CA PHE A 268 0.91 23.31 -10.73
C PHE A 268 -0.53 23.69 -11.10
N ARG A 269 -0.81 23.82 -12.39
CA ARG A 269 -2.16 24.08 -12.89
C ARG A 269 -2.90 22.79 -13.16
N LEU A 270 -4.17 22.73 -12.81
CA LEU A 270 -5.04 21.67 -13.30
C LEU A 270 -5.20 21.87 -14.81
N VAL A 271 -4.91 20.84 -15.61
CA VAL A 271 -5.09 20.88 -17.07
C VAL A 271 -6.19 19.95 -17.55
N SER A 272 -6.54 18.93 -16.77
CA SER A 272 -7.71 18.09 -17.02
C SER A 272 -8.35 17.60 -15.72
N ALA A 273 -9.69 17.60 -15.68
CA ALA A 273 -10.47 16.86 -14.71
C ALA A 273 -11.63 16.15 -15.42
N LYS A 274 -11.73 14.84 -15.23
CA LYS A 274 -12.82 14.01 -15.76
C LYS A 274 -13.51 13.25 -14.64
N TYR A 275 -14.80 13.03 -14.81
CA TYR A 275 -15.60 12.17 -13.94
C TYR A 275 -15.90 10.85 -14.65
N GLN A 276 -15.86 9.75 -13.92
CA GLN A 276 -16.37 8.46 -14.35
C GLN A 276 -17.49 8.05 -13.40
N ASP A 277 -18.69 7.85 -13.95
CA ASP A 277 -19.81 7.31 -13.19
C ASP A 277 -19.67 5.80 -12.93
N ASP A 278 -20.65 5.22 -12.24
CA ASP A 278 -20.70 3.81 -11.85
C ASP A 278 -20.48 2.83 -13.02
N SER A 279 -20.98 3.18 -14.21
CA SER A 279 -20.81 2.34 -15.41
C SER A 279 -19.41 2.44 -16.02
N GLN A 280 -18.71 3.54 -15.76
CA GLN A 280 -17.39 3.86 -16.31
C GLN A 280 -16.26 3.55 -15.33
N SER A 281 -16.55 3.54 -14.04
CA SER A 281 -15.56 3.42 -12.99
C SER A 281 -15.01 2.00 -12.83
N SER A 282 -15.66 1.02 -13.47
CA SER A 282 -15.37 -0.41 -13.31
C SER A 282 -15.44 -0.85 -11.84
N GLY A 283 -16.42 -0.30 -11.11
CA GLY A 283 -16.62 -0.56 -9.67
C GLY A 283 -15.62 0.15 -8.75
N MET A 284 -14.73 0.99 -9.30
CA MET A 284 -13.78 1.76 -8.50
C MET A 284 -14.38 3.07 -7.99
N HIS A 285 -13.82 3.57 -6.89
CA HIS A 285 -14.21 4.85 -6.30
C HIS A 285 -12.97 5.73 -6.02
N HIS A 286 -12.13 5.94 -7.02
CA HIS A 286 -10.79 6.50 -6.84
C HIS A 286 -10.64 7.93 -7.37
N VAL A 287 -9.74 8.70 -6.76
CA VAL A 287 -9.06 9.78 -7.48
C VAL A 287 -7.82 9.20 -8.13
N PHE A 288 -7.70 9.37 -9.44
CA PHE A 288 -6.49 9.12 -10.21
C PHE A 288 -5.79 10.43 -10.49
N VAL A 289 -4.49 10.50 -10.25
CA VAL A 289 -3.71 11.73 -10.39
C VAL A 289 -2.51 11.50 -11.29
N GLU A 290 -2.37 12.40 -12.25
CA GLU A 290 -1.21 12.53 -13.12
C GLU A 290 -0.55 13.89 -12.83
N VAL A 291 0.77 13.91 -12.72
CA VAL A 291 1.52 15.15 -12.51
C VAL A 291 2.61 15.26 -13.56
N LEU A 292 2.52 16.30 -14.38
CA LEU A 292 3.37 16.53 -15.54
C LEU A 292 4.29 17.73 -15.33
N ASP A 293 5.46 17.70 -15.95
CA ASP A 293 6.37 18.84 -16.07
C ASP A 293 5.91 19.83 -17.17
N GLU A 294 6.69 20.88 -17.40
CA GLU A 294 6.39 21.91 -18.40
C GLU A 294 6.27 21.35 -19.82
N GLN A 295 6.94 20.23 -20.11
CA GLN A 295 6.95 19.57 -21.42
C GLN A 295 5.84 18.52 -21.55
N GLY A 296 5.08 18.25 -20.47
CA GLY A 296 4.02 17.26 -20.46
C GLY A 296 4.49 15.84 -20.14
N LYS A 297 5.71 15.69 -19.61
CA LYS A 297 6.24 14.40 -19.15
C LYS A 297 5.92 14.19 -17.67
N ARG A 298 5.58 12.97 -17.28
CA ARG A 298 5.33 12.61 -15.88
C ARG A 298 6.51 12.95 -14.98
N ILE A 299 6.23 13.59 -13.86
CA ILE A 299 7.14 13.74 -12.73
C ILE A 299 6.93 12.54 -11.81
N VAL A 300 8.00 11.81 -11.50
CA VAL A 300 8.00 10.67 -10.57
C VAL A 300 8.53 11.12 -9.22
N GLY A 301 7.96 10.62 -8.13
CA GLY A 301 8.32 10.98 -6.76
C GLY A 301 7.70 12.31 -6.28
N GLN A 302 6.93 13.00 -7.13
CA GLN A 302 6.21 14.21 -6.77
C GLN A 302 5.07 13.87 -5.80
N PRO A 303 5.02 14.47 -4.60
CA PRO A 303 3.93 14.25 -3.66
C PRO A 303 2.66 15.00 -4.08
N VAL A 304 1.52 14.36 -3.87
CA VAL A 304 0.17 14.88 -4.09
C VAL A 304 -0.61 14.70 -2.79
N ILE A 305 -1.30 15.74 -2.36
CA ILE A 305 -2.13 15.70 -1.15
C ILE A 305 -3.57 15.44 -1.54
N MET A 306 -4.17 14.46 -0.87
CA MET A 306 -5.62 14.29 -0.78
C MET A 306 -6.05 14.61 0.65
N ALA A 307 -6.68 15.76 0.87
CA ALA A 307 -7.07 16.25 2.18
C ALA A 307 -8.58 16.14 2.42
N TRP A 308 -8.99 16.09 3.67
CA TRP A 308 -10.38 16.17 4.14
C TRP A 308 -10.41 16.94 5.47
N ALA A 309 -11.57 17.01 6.14
CA ALA A 309 -11.79 17.95 7.25
C ALA A 309 -10.79 17.84 8.41
N ASP A 310 -10.34 16.64 8.76
CA ASP A 310 -9.49 16.35 9.92
C ASP A 310 -8.19 15.62 9.56
N GLY A 311 -7.88 15.46 8.27
CA GLY A 311 -6.74 14.65 7.85
C GLY A 311 -6.33 14.85 6.40
N LYS A 312 -5.25 14.15 6.04
CA LYS A 312 -4.73 14.09 4.69
C LYS A 312 -4.02 12.78 4.42
N ASN A 313 -4.00 12.40 3.15
CA ASN A 313 -3.16 11.35 2.60
C ASN A 313 -2.14 11.97 1.65
N VAL A 314 -0.89 11.49 1.70
CA VAL A 314 0.19 11.91 0.80
C VAL A 314 0.43 10.78 -0.19
N LEU A 315 0.01 11.03 -1.41
CA LEU A 315 0.24 10.18 -2.57
C LEU A 315 1.60 10.52 -3.17
N VAL A 316 2.34 9.52 -3.64
CA VAL A 316 3.59 9.73 -4.38
C VAL A 316 3.38 9.25 -5.81
N THR A 317 3.74 10.09 -6.78
CA THR A 317 3.65 9.73 -8.19
C THR A 317 4.67 8.65 -8.56
N GLU A 318 4.22 7.61 -9.24
CA GLU A 318 5.01 6.43 -9.61
C GLU A 318 5.25 6.35 -11.12
N ASN A 319 6.30 5.61 -11.49
CA ASN A 319 6.64 5.34 -12.88
C ASN A 319 5.80 4.19 -13.48
N LYS A 320 4.48 4.36 -13.52
CA LYS A 320 3.55 3.40 -14.13
C LYS A 320 3.47 3.60 -15.65
N PRO A 321 3.42 2.53 -16.46
CA PRO A 321 3.28 2.66 -17.91
C PRO A 321 1.93 3.30 -18.28
N ALA A 322 1.91 4.10 -19.34
CA ALA A 322 0.64 4.56 -19.90
C ALA A 322 -0.20 3.34 -20.34
N PRO A 323 -1.54 3.35 -20.13
CA PRO A 323 -2.37 4.49 -19.79
C PRO A 323 -2.63 4.72 -18.28
N GLU A 324 -1.93 4.01 -17.38
CA GLU A 324 -2.16 4.13 -15.93
C GLU A 324 -1.74 5.50 -15.41
N PHE A 325 -2.48 6.04 -14.44
CA PHE A 325 -2.14 7.31 -13.78
C PHE A 325 -1.00 7.13 -12.78
N ALA A 326 -0.26 8.22 -12.52
CA ALA A 326 0.93 8.20 -11.68
C ALA A 326 0.64 7.83 -10.22
N ALA A 327 -0.49 8.27 -9.68
CA ALA A 327 -0.92 7.98 -8.33
C ALA A 327 -2.44 7.79 -8.28
N ASN A 328 -2.91 7.07 -7.29
CA ASN A 328 -4.34 6.90 -7.07
C ASN A 328 -4.65 6.71 -5.57
N ALA A 329 -5.79 7.25 -5.14
CA ALA A 329 -6.31 7.06 -3.80
C ALA A 329 -7.79 6.71 -3.88
N PRO A 330 -8.28 5.74 -3.10
CA PRO A 330 -9.70 5.51 -2.95
C PRO A 330 -10.36 6.65 -2.14
N MET A 331 -11.63 6.93 -2.45
CA MET A 331 -12.50 7.85 -1.72
C MET A 331 -13.63 7.10 -1.05
N TYR A 332 -13.92 7.44 0.20
CA TYR A 332 -14.91 6.73 1.00
C TYR A 332 -16.01 7.65 1.55
N GLY A 333 -15.73 8.95 1.63
CA GLY A 333 -16.65 9.96 2.11
C GLY A 333 -17.78 10.28 1.11
N PRO A 334 -19.04 10.35 1.56
CA PRO A 334 -20.13 10.87 0.75
C PRO A 334 -19.99 12.39 0.54
N MET A 335 -20.60 12.91 -0.53
CA MET A 335 -20.51 14.33 -0.91
C MET A 335 -21.02 15.32 0.16
N ASP A 336 -21.95 14.91 1.01
CA ASP A 336 -22.69 15.78 1.94
C ASP A 336 -21.98 16.06 3.27
N LYS A 337 -20.88 15.34 3.58
CA LYS A 337 -20.25 15.35 4.93
C LYS A 337 -18.83 15.90 5.03
N GLY A 338 -18.31 16.52 3.98
CA GLY A 338 -16.94 17.05 3.99
C GLY A 338 -16.08 16.27 3.02
N THR A 339 -16.09 16.79 1.81
CA THR A 339 -15.48 16.27 0.61
C THR A 339 -13.96 16.30 0.65
N TYR A 340 -13.35 15.40 -0.12
CA TYR A 340 -11.92 15.43 -0.37
C TYR A 340 -11.54 16.66 -1.21
N SER A 341 -10.33 17.15 -0.97
CA SER A 341 -9.63 18.05 -1.87
C SER A 341 -8.31 17.45 -2.32
N VAL A 342 -7.91 17.71 -3.56
CA VAL A 342 -6.67 17.17 -4.15
C VAL A 342 -5.86 18.30 -4.77
N TYR A 343 -4.57 18.35 -4.41
CA TYR A 343 -3.60 19.32 -4.90
C TYR A 343 -2.17 18.76 -4.84
N VAL A 344 -1.25 19.33 -5.60
CA VAL A 344 0.17 18.89 -5.63
C VAL A 344 0.94 19.56 -4.48
N ASP A 345 1.75 18.79 -3.74
CA ASP A 345 2.53 19.31 -2.60
C ASP A 345 3.86 19.95 -3.04
N GLY A 346 4.48 20.74 -2.15
CA GLY A 346 5.85 21.24 -2.32
C GLY A 346 5.99 22.50 -3.19
N ALA A 347 4.95 22.91 -3.92
CA ALA A 347 4.86 24.19 -4.62
C ALA A 347 3.42 24.72 -4.60
N SER A 348 3.19 25.92 -5.15
CA SER A 348 1.82 26.39 -5.39
C SER A 348 1.10 25.47 -6.36
N SER A 349 -0.13 25.10 -6.05
CA SER A 349 -0.97 24.21 -6.86
C SER A 349 -2.40 24.73 -6.91
N ASP A 350 -3.08 24.49 -8.02
CA ASP A 350 -4.53 24.47 -8.04
C ASP A 350 -5.04 23.35 -7.11
N GLU A 351 -6.22 23.57 -6.52
CA GLU A 351 -6.90 22.61 -5.65
C GLU A 351 -8.27 22.26 -6.24
N VAL A 352 -8.52 20.96 -6.43
CA VAL A 352 -9.86 20.45 -6.74
C VAL A 352 -10.51 20.03 -5.44
N SER A 353 -11.64 20.64 -5.09
CA SER A 353 -12.35 20.42 -3.83
C SER A 353 -13.81 20.08 -4.08
N GLY A 354 -14.46 19.42 -3.14
CA GLY A 354 -15.83 18.94 -3.35
C GLY A 354 -15.90 17.50 -3.84
N LEU A 355 -14.78 16.77 -3.88
CA LEU A 355 -14.74 15.38 -4.33
C LEU A 355 -15.34 14.43 -3.29
N GLY A 356 -16.04 13.41 -3.73
CA GLY A 356 -16.63 12.40 -2.86
C GLY A 356 -17.48 11.42 -3.63
N LEU A 357 -18.28 10.63 -2.92
CA LEU A 357 -19.18 9.65 -3.53
C LEU A 357 -20.58 10.23 -3.67
N PRO A 358 -21.03 10.62 -4.88
CA PRO A 358 -22.40 11.06 -5.08
C PRO A 358 -23.32 9.86 -4.91
N GLY A 359 -24.29 9.97 -3.99
CA GLY A 359 -25.22 8.87 -3.70
C GLY A 359 -24.55 7.56 -3.26
N ASN A 360 -23.32 7.62 -2.75
CA ASN A 360 -22.48 6.44 -2.45
C ASN A 360 -22.21 5.52 -3.67
N HIS A 361 -22.27 6.07 -4.89
CA HIS A 361 -21.94 5.34 -6.11
C HIS A 361 -20.43 5.20 -6.32
N HIS A 362 -20.01 4.15 -7.05
CA HIS A 362 -18.62 3.93 -7.38
C HIS A 362 -18.20 4.87 -8.51
N VAL A 363 -17.46 5.92 -8.19
CA VAL A 363 -17.09 6.96 -9.17
C VAL A 363 -15.61 7.24 -9.15
N ASN A 364 -15.03 7.52 -10.32
CA ASN A 364 -13.65 7.97 -10.37
C ASN A 364 -13.53 9.45 -10.76
N TYR A 365 -12.52 10.12 -10.22
CA TYR A 365 -12.07 11.43 -10.68
C TYR A 365 -10.68 11.31 -11.26
N LEU A 366 -10.50 11.66 -12.52
CA LEU A 366 -9.22 11.60 -13.21
C LEU A 366 -8.68 13.02 -13.33
N LEU A 367 -7.65 13.33 -12.55
CA LEU A 367 -7.07 14.66 -12.43
C LEU A 367 -5.67 14.67 -13.04
N THR A 368 -5.39 15.68 -13.86
CA THR A 368 -4.06 15.92 -14.41
C THR A 368 -3.61 17.32 -14.07
N PHE A 369 -2.51 17.41 -13.33
CA PHE A 369 -1.82 18.65 -13.02
C PHE A 369 -0.58 18.79 -13.89
N GLN A 370 -0.27 20.00 -14.30
CA GLN A 370 0.94 20.31 -15.06
C GLN A 370 1.68 21.48 -14.42
N ARG A 371 2.99 21.31 -14.22
CA ARG A 371 3.88 22.40 -13.80
C ARG A 371 3.91 23.47 -14.88
N LYS A 372 3.67 24.72 -14.50
CA LYS A 372 3.75 25.91 -15.35
C LYS A 372 4.69 26.92 -14.73
N LYS A 373 5.37 27.65 -15.61
CA LYS A 373 6.09 28.87 -15.25
C LYS A 373 5.19 30.06 -15.59
N GLU A 374 4.97 30.93 -14.61
CA GLU A 374 4.08 32.11 -14.72
C GLU A 374 4.74 33.38 -14.21
#